data_AF-A0A1R2BU94-F1
#
_entry.id   AF-A0A1R2BU94-F1
#
_cell.length_a   1.000
_cell.length_b   1.000
_cell.length_c   1.000
_cell.angle_alpha   90.00
_cell.angle_beta   90.00
_cell.angle_gamma   90.00
#
_symmetry.space_group_name_H-M   'P 1'
#
loop_
_entity.id
_entity.type
_entity.pdbx_description
1 polymer ?
#
loop_
_entity_poly.entity_id
_entity_poly.type
_entity_poly.pdbx_seq_one_letter_code
_entity_poly.pdbx_strand_id
1 'polypeptide(L)'
;MEIDIPSTSVKTIDGKKKRVFTIKFTYRDWTNTVDKKLSNFIELNQVIKLIGRSINKPAPKFPKISRVKRLFRTLTESDYDNIRLNLLKYLKEVELSSLGKKAIFFQNFCGLPVVLRNDWSLGIFLTNPPKVLMPLFSNSNLVES
;
A
#
# COMPACT_ATOMS: atom_id res chain seq x y z
N MET A 1 0.55 2.47 -8.13
CA MET A 1 1.56 1.76 -7.31
C MET A 1 1.38 0.28 -7.56
N GLU A 2 2.47 -0.44 -7.75
CA GLU A 2 2.42 -1.89 -7.88
C GLU A 2 2.45 -2.53 -6.50
N ILE A 3 1.61 -3.56 -6.31
CA ILE A 3 1.45 -4.28 -5.05
C ILE A 3 1.53 -5.77 -5.36
N ASP A 4 2.34 -6.47 -4.59
CA ASP A 4 2.43 -7.93 -4.60
C ASP A 4 2.47 -8.49 -3.17
N ILE A 5 1.98 -9.72 -2.99
CA ILE A 5 2.10 -10.47 -1.73
C ILE A 5 2.76 -11.81 -2.07
N PRO A 6 4.09 -11.87 -2.22
CA PRO A 6 4.79 -13.04 -2.73
C PRO A 6 4.66 -14.27 -1.84
N SER A 7 4.57 -14.10 -0.52
CA SER A 7 4.61 -15.23 0.41
C SER A 7 3.88 -14.98 1.72
N THR A 8 3.65 -16.06 2.46
CA THR A 8 3.28 -16.03 3.87
C THR A 8 4.33 -16.77 4.69
N SER A 9 4.61 -16.31 5.90
CA SER A 9 5.58 -16.93 6.80
C SER A 9 5.13 -16.85 8.25
N VAL A 10 5.74 -17.65 9.12
CA VAL A 10 5.52 -17.56 10.57
C VAL A 10 6.71 -16.83 11.18
N LYS A 11 6.45 -15.73 11.88
CA LYS A 11 7.47 -14.97 12.61
C LYS A 11 7.18 -14.94 14.10
N THR A 12 8.22 -14.90 14.92
CA THR A 12 8.10 -14.68 16.36
C THR A 12 8.00 -13.17 16.61
N ILE A 13 6.86 -12.72 17.12
CA ILE A 13 6.59 -11.32 17.45
C ILE A 13 6.05 -11.29 18.87
N ASP A 14 6.71 -10.55 19.76
CA ASP A 14 6.39 -10.47 21.20
C ASP A 14 6.37 -11.87 21.86
N GLY A 15 7.36 -12.71 21.52
CA GLY A 15 7.47 -14.09 22.00
C GLY A 15 6.42 -15.06 21.45
N LYS A 16 5.53 -14.63 20.55
CA LYS A 16 4.46 -15.46 19.98
C LYS A 16 4.67 -15.70 18.49
N LYS A 17 4.53 -16.95 18.07
CA LYS A 17 4.50 -17.31 16.63
C LYS A 17 3.23 -16.73 16.01
N LYS A 18 3.39 -15.85 15.01
CA LYS A 18 2.32 -15.16 14.30
C LYS A 18 2.52 -15.39 12.80
N ARG A 19 1.44 -15.72 12.09
CA ARG A 19 1.46 -15.74 10.63
C ARG A 19 1.47 -14.31 10.10
N VAL A 20 2.34 -14.04 9.14
CA VAL A 20 2.46 -12.75 8.46
C VAL A 20 2.43 -12.94 6.95
N PHE A 21 1.98 -11.89 6.26
CA PHE A 21 1.99 -11.76 4.81
C PHE A 21 3.11 -10.78 4.46
N THR A 22 4.05 -11.22 3.63
CA THR A 22 5.11 -10.36 3.11
C THR A 22 4.55 -9.62 1.91
N ILE A 23 4.53 -8.28 1.97
CA ILE A 23 3.94 -7.43 0.94
C ILE A 23 5.06 -6.59 0.33
N LYS A 24 5.16 -6.61 -0.99
CA LYS A 24 6.07 -5.75 -1.77
C LYS A 24 5.26 -4.62 -2.40
N PHE A 25 5.70 -3.40 -2.14
CA PHE A 25 5.16 -2.18 -2.73
C PHE A 25 6.23 -1.56 -3.63
N THR A 26 5.85 -1.21 -4.85
CA THR A 26 6.73 -0.49 -5.79
C THR A 26 6.01 0.74 -6.33
N TYR A 27 6.65 1.90 -6.27
CA TYR A 27 6.16 3.14 -6.87
C TYR A 27 7.34 4.02 -7.29
N ARG A 28 7.49 4.24 -8.61
CA ARG A 28 8.67 4.89 -9.20
C ARG A 28 9.94 4.16 -8.76
N ASP A 29 10.98 4.89 -8.35
CA ASP A 29 12.26 4.32 -7.89
C ASP A 29 12.21 3.79 -6.44
N TRP A 30 11.06 3.90 -5.77
CA TRP A 30 10.88 3.41 -4.41
C TRP A 30 10.27 2.02 -4.40
N THR A 31 10.94 1.10 -3.70
CA THR A 31 10.43 -0.23 -3.38
C THR A 31 10.51 -0.43 -1.87
N ASN A 32 9.48 -1.03 -1.29
CA ASN A 32 9.48 -1.42 0.12
C ASN A 32 8.86 -2.80 0.29
N THR A 33 9.37 -3.54 1.26
CA THR A 33 8.83 -4.84 1.63
C THR A 33 8.52 -4.84 3.12
N VAL A 34 7.28 -5.15 3.45
CA VAL A 34 6.79 -5.13 4.84
C VAL A 34 6.05 -6.41 5.15
N ASP A 35 6.16 -6.85 6.41
CA ASP A 35 5.36 -7.95 6.91
C ASP A 35 4.16 -7.43 7.67
N LYS A 36 2.97 -7.89 7.30
CA LYS A 36 1.72 -7.51 7.96
C LYS A 36 1.00 -8.74 8.48
N LYS A 37 0.46 -8.64 9.69
CA LYS A 37 -0.46 -9.64 10.24
C LYS A 37 -1.84 -9.43 9.61
N LEU A 38 -2.67 -10.48 9.61
CA LEU A 38 -4.06 -10.37 9.17
C LEU A 38 -4.83 -9.24 9.88
N SER A 39 -4.53 -8.98 11.17
CA SER A 39 -5.12 -7.89 11.94
C SER A 39 -4.84 -6.51 11.33
N ASN A 40 -3.65 -6.28 10.76
CA ASN A 40 -3.33 -5.00 10.14
C ASN A 40 -4.20 -4.73 8.90
N PHE A 41 -4.57 -5.76 8.15
CA PHE A 41 -5.50 -5.62 7.02
C PHE A 41 -6.94 -5.33 7.49
N ILE A 42 -7.33 -5.90 8.63
CA ILE A 42 -8.65 -5.64 9.24
C ILE A 42 -8.72 -4.17 9.71
N GLU A 43 -7.67 -3.67 10.37
CA GLU A 43 -7.54 -2.27 10.78
C GLU A 43 -7.62 -1.34 9.55
N LEU A 44 -6.84 -1.63 8.50
CA LEU A 44 -6.91 -0.88 7.23
C LEU A 44 -8.34 -0.83 6.69
N ASN A 45 -9.03 -1.96 6.65
CA ASN A 45 -10.41 -2.02 6.16
C ASN A 45 -11.40 -1.24 7.01
N GLN A 46 -11.23 -1.20 8.33
CA GLN A 46 -12.05 -0.38 9.21
C GLN A 46 -11.86 1.11 8.90
N VAL A 47 -10.61 1.54 8.71
CA VAL A 47 -10.30 2.93 8.35
C VAL A 47 -10.88 3.29 6.97
N ILE A 48 -10.69 2.43 5.97
CA ILE A 48 -11.22 2.67 4.61
C ILE A 48 -12.76 2.75 4.62
N LYS A 49 -13.44 1.91 5.40
CA LYS A 49 -14.90 1.99 5.57
C LYS A 49 -15.34 3.28 6.26
N LEU A 50 -14.61 3.73 7.27
CA LEU A 50 -14.91 4.96 7.99
C LEU A 50 -14.78 6.18 7.06
N ILE A 51 -13.70 6.25 6.29
CA ILE A 51 -13.51 7.28 5.27
C ILE A 51 -14.63 7.19 4.22
N GLY A 52 -14.92 5.98 3.72
CA GLY A 52 -16.00 5.75 2.75
C GLY A 52 -17.35 6.29 3.21
N ARG A 53 -17.71 6.06 4.48
CA ARG A 53 -18.92 6.64 5.09
C ARG A 53 -18.87 8.16 5.14
N SER A 54 -17.74 8.75 5.52
CA SER A 54 -17.61 10.21 5.63
C SER A 54 -17.74 10.94 4.29
N ILE A 55 -17.37 10.31 3.17
CA ILE A 55 -17.43 10.92 1.83
C ILE A 55 -18.50 10.27 0.92
N ASN A 56 -19.40 9.49 1.50
CA ASN A 56 -20.45 8.74 0.80
C ASN A 56 -19.96 7.94 -0.42
N LYS A 57 -18.83 7.22 -0.28
CA LYS A 57 -18.30 6.33 -1.31
C LYS A 57 -18.24 4.88 -0.84
N PRO A 58 -18.54 3.91 -1.71
CA PRO A 58 -18.43 2.50 -1.37
C PRO A 58 -16.98 2.10 -1.13
N ALA A 59 -16.74 1.38 -0.03
CA ALA A 59 -15.44 0.82 0.27
C ALA A 59 -15.19 -0.47 -0.54
N PRO A 60 -13.95 -0.72 -1.00
CA PRO A 60 -13.54 -1.99 -1.57
C PRO A 60 -13.93 -3.19 -0.70
N LYS A 61 -14.25 -4.31 -1.33
CA LYS A 61 -14.80 -5.47 -0.62
C LYS A 61 -13.68 -6.24 0.07
N PHE A 62 -13.69 -6.24 1.40
CA PHE A 62 -12.75 -7.05 2.17
C PHE A 62 -13.05 -8.56 2.03
N PRO A 63 -12.01 -9.42 1.96
CA PRO A 63 -12.21 -10.87 1.93
C PRO A 63 -13.06 -11.38 3.09
N LYS A 64 -14.04 -12.22 2.78
CA LYS A 64 -14.79 -12.97 3.79
C LYS A 64 -13.93 -14.12 4.28
N ILE A 65 -13.31 -13.96 5.44
CA ILE A 65 -12.66 -15.07 6.14
C ILE A 65 -13.76 -15.81 6.90
N SER A 66 -13.90 -17.11 6.66
CA SER A 66 -14.92 -17.93 7.32
C SER A 66 -14.78 -17.79 8.85
N ARG A 67 -15.83 -17.27 9.49
CA ARG A 67 -15.87 -17.07 10.95
C ARG A 67 -15.74 -18.39 11.71
N VAL A 68 -16.24 -19.48 11.10
CA VAL A 68 -16.16 -20.84 11.61
C VAL A 68 -14.69 -21.27 11.69
N LYS A 69 -13.91 -21.13 10.61
CA LYS A 69 -12.48 -21.46 10.62
C LYS A 69 -11.67 -20.60 11.59
N ARG A 70 -12.08 -19.35 11.82
CA ARG A 70 -11.47 -18.48 12.84
C ARG A 70 -11.71 -18.99 14.26
N LEU A 71 -12.87 -19.57 14.53
CA LEU A 71 -13.25 -20.11 15.84
C LEU A 71 -12.47 -21.41 16.14
N PHE A 72 -12.35 -22.30 15.16
CA PHE A 72 -11.68 -23.59 15.30
C PHE A 72 -10.15 -23.53 15.15
N ARG A 73 -9.56 -22.34 14.88
CA ARG A 73 -8.11 -22.09 14.73
C ARG A 73 -7.37 -22.96 13.71
N THR A 74 -8.06 -23.76 12.92
CA THR A 74 -7.50 -24.62 11.89
C THR A 74 -7.57 -23.94 10.53
N LEU A 75 -6.66 -22.99 10.32
CA LEU A 75 -6.36 -22.50 8.97
C LEU A 75 -5.25 -23.36 8.37
N THR A 76 -5.53 -23.97 7.23
CA THR A 76 -4.55 -24.73 6.45
C THR A 76 -3.63 -23.80 5.64
N GLU A 77 -2.51 -24.31 5.14
CA GLU A 77 -1.65 -23.57 4.21
C GLU A 77 -2.42 -23.07 2.98
N SER A 78 -3.30 -23.92 2.41
CA SER A 78 -4.17 -23.55 1.29
C SER A 78 -5.14 -22.41 1.65
N ASP A 79 -5.66 -22.39 2.88
CA ASP A 79 -6.49 -21.27 3.34
C ASP A 79 -5.68 -19.96 3.39
N TYR A 80 -4.42 -20.01 3.82
CA TYR A 80 -3.56 -18.84 3.84
C TYR A 80 -3.22 -18.34 2.44
N ASP A 81 -3.03 -19.22 1.46
CA ASP A 81 -2.84 -18.83 0.07
C ASP A 81 -4.09 -18.20 -0.55
N ASN A 82 -5.26 -18.76 -0.27
CA ASN A 82 -6.52 -18.15 -0.69
C ASN A 82 -6.71 -16.77 -0.04
N ILE A 83 -6.39 -16.64 1.25
CA ILE A 83 -6.42 -15.34 1.93
C ILE A 83 -5.42 -14.37 1.29
N ARG A 84 -4.20 -14.82 0.99
CA ARG A 84 -3.14 -14.04 0.35
C ARG A 84 -3.60 -13.44 -0.97
N LEU A 85 -4.16 -14.26 -1.87
CA LEU A 85 -4.68 -13.81 -3.17
C LEU A 85 -5.82 -12.80 -3.03
N ASN A 86 -6.74 -13.05 -2.10
CA ASN A 86 -7.86 -12.13 -1.87
C ASN A 86 -7.42 -10.81 -1.21
N LEU A 87 -6.43 -10.85 -0.31
CA LEU A 87 -5.85 -9.64 0.28
C LEU A 87 -5.10 -8.83 -0.78
N LEU A 88 -4.39 -9.49 -1.70
CA LEU A 88 -3.74 -8.81 -2.83
C LEU A 88 -4.77 -8.08 -3.70
N LYS A 89 -5.86 -8.77 -4.08
CA LYS A 89 -6.97 -8.15 -4.82
C LYS A 89 -7.54 -6.94 -4.07
N TYR A 90 -7.81 -7.10 -2.78
CA TYR A 90 -8.32 -6.02 -1.94
C TYR A 90 -7.36 -4.82 -1.90
N LEU A 91 -6.06 -5.03 -1.70
CA LEU A 91 -5.08 -3.93 -1.67
C LEU A 91 -5.00 -3.20 -3.01
N LYS A 92 -5.07 -3.91 -4.14
CA LYS A 92 -5.11 -3.30 -5.48
C LYS A 92 -6.37 -2.44 -5.65
N GLU A 93 -7.53 -2.93 -5.20
CA GLU A 93 -8.77 -2.13 -5.23
C GLU A 93 -8.67 -0.88 -4.34
N VAL A 94 -8.07 -1.00 -3.14
CA VAL A 94 -7.84 0.16 -2.26
C VAL A 94 -6.89 1.16 -2.91
N GLU A 95 -5.78 0.71 -3.49
CA GLU A 95 -4.77 1.54 -4.15
C GLU A 95 -5.35 2.38 -5.28
N LEU A 96 -6.23 1.78 -6.10
CA LEU A 96 -6.91 2.45 -7.22
C LEU A 96 -8.07 3.34 -6.76
N SER A 97 -8.60 3.12 -5.56
CA SER A 97 -9.74 3.89 -5.06
C SER A 97 -9.33 5.28 -4.55
N SER A 98 -10.21 6.27 -4.73
CA SER A 98 -10.06 7.58 -4.09
C SER A 98 -10.01 7.52 -2.56
N LEU A 99 -10.48 6.41 -1.95
CA LEU A 99 -10.41 6.18 -0.51
C LEU A 99 -8.99 5.88 -0.06
N GLY A 100 -8.28 5.00 -0.78
CA GLY A 100 -6.87 4.70 -0.51
C GLY A 100 -6.00 5.93 -0.68
N LYS A 101 -6.22 6.73 -1.73
CA LYS A 101 -5.46 7.97 -1.99
C LYS A 101 -5.59 9.00 -0.87
N LYS A 102 -6.78 9.13 -0.28
CA LYS A 102 -7.08 10.06 0.83
C LYS A 102 -6.70 9.51 2.21
N ALA A 103 -6.52 8.19 2.33
CA ALA A 103 -6.21 7.56 3.60
C ALA A 103 -4.71 7.66 3.93
N ILE A 104 -4.34 8.59 4.82
CA ILE A 104 -2.99 8.65 5.41
C ILE A 104 -2.60 7.28 6.00
N PHE A 105 -3.56 6.57 6.58
CA PHE A 105 -3.35 5.23 7.10
C PHE A 105 -2.86 4.24 6.04
N PHE A 106 -3.35 4.31 4.80
CA PHE A 106 -2.89 3.43 3.72
C PHE A 106 -1.45 3.77 3.31
N GLN A 107 -1.10 5.07 3.26
CA GLN A 107 0.28 5.50 2.99
C GLN A 107 1.26 4.96 4.07
N ASN A 108 0.86 5.04 5.34
CA ASN A 108 1.63 4.47 6.46
C ASN A 108 1.65 2.93 6.43
N PHE A 109 0.56 2.30 6.02
CA PHE A 109 0.47 0.85 5.86
C PHE A 109 1.51 0.34 4.87
N CYS A 110 1.66 1.02 3.73
CA CYS A 110 2.67 0.73 2.71
C CYS A 110 4.09 1.14 3.13
N GLY A 111 4.23 2.03 4.13
CA GLY A 111 5.50 2.65 4.49
C GLY A 111 5.98 3.67 3.46
N LEU A 112 5.06 4.33 2.75
CA LEU A 112 5.39 5.28 1.69
C LEU A 112 6.10 6.53 2.27
N PRO A 113 7.32 6.88 1.78
CA PRO A 113 8.06 8.07 2.22
C PRO A 113 7.25 9.34 2.01
N VAL A 114 7.39 10.29 2.93
CA VAL A 114 6.63 11.56 2.92
C VAL A 114 6.76 12.29 1.58
N VAL A 115 7.96 12.30 1.01
CA VAL A 115 8.27 12.94 -0.28
C VAL A 115 7.49 12.36 -1.48
N LEU A 116 6.98 11.14 -1.39
CA LEU A 116 6.21 10.48 -2.46
C LEU A 116 4.69 10.48 -2.23
N ARG A 117 4.22 10.91 -1.03
CA ARG A 117 2.81 10.78 -0.65
C ARG A 117 1.88 11.66 -1.48
N ASN A 118 2.25 12.92 -1.68
CA ASN A 118 1.44 13.87 -2.43
C ASN A 118 1.28 13.39 -3.88
N ASP A 119 2.41 13.12 -4.55
CA ASP A 119 2.45 12.60 -5.92
C ASP A 119 1.60 11.34 -6.12
N TRP A 120 1.73 10.37 -5.22
CA TRP A 120 0.96 9.14 -5.27
C TRP A 120 -0.54 9.39 -5.04
N SER A 121 -0.90 10.30 -4.13
CA SER A 121 -2.29 10.64 -3.80
C SER A 121 -3.01 11.35 -4.93
N LEU A 122 -2.30 12.19 -5.69
CA LEU A 122 -2.83 12.92 -6.84
C LEU A 122 -2.93 12.06 -8.11
N GLY A 123 -2.39 10.83 -8.07
CA GLY A 123 -2.38 9.94 -9.23
C GLY A 123 -1.46 10.44 -10.34
N ILE A 124 -0.44 11.25 -10.01
CA ILE A 124 0.52 11.76 -10.98
C ILE A 124 1.44 10.60 -11.38
N PHE A 125 1.07 9.92 -12.47
CA PHE A 125 2.01 9.20 -13.29
C PHE A 125 2.85 10.27 -13.99
N LEU A 126 4.01 10.59 -13.43
CA LEU A 126 5.05 11.21 -14.23
C LEU A 126 5.46 10.13 -15.24
N THR A 127 4.76 10.05 -16.36
CA THR A 127 5.31 9.51 -17.59
C THR A 127 6.57 10.33 -17.80
N ASN A 128 7.74 9.74 -17.53
CA ASN A 128 9.09 10.29 -17.68
C ASN A 128 9.17 11.83 -17.70
N PRO A 129 9.73 12.51 -16.67
CA PRO A 129 10.01 13.94 -16.85
C PRO A 129 10.75 14.09 -18.19
N PRO A 130 10.29 14.98 -19.10
CA PRO A 130 10.92 15.11 -20.39
C PRO A 130 12.42 15.28 -20.15
N LYS A 131 13.22 14.41 -20.76
CA LYS A 131 14.67 14.59 -20.89
C LYS A 131 14.90 15.82 -21.77
N VAL A 132 14.61 17.00 -21.25
CA VAL A 132 14.90 18.28 -21.89
C VAL A 132 15.56 19.17 -20.84
N LEU A 133 16.88 19.02 -20.82
CA LEU A 133 17.89 20.09 -20.78
C LEU A 133 17.88 21.03 -19.56
N MET A 134 18.79 20.71 -18.65
CA MET A 134 19.92 21.53 -18.15
C MET A 134 19.82 23.08 -18.05
N PRO A 135 20.59 23.67 -17.11
CA PRO A 135 20.35 24.99 -16.55
C PRO A 135 20.73 26.13 -17.52
N LEU A 136 19.81 27.07 -17.70
CA LEU A 136 20.11 28.40 -18.26
C LEU A 136 20.68 29.30 -17.16
N PHE A 137 21.87 28.99 -16.68
CA PHE A 137 22.73 29.97 -16.00
C PHE A 137 24.14 29.83 -16.56
N SER A 138 24.28 30.21 -17.83
CA SER A 138 25.57 30.61 -18.37
C SER A 138 25.71 32.12 -18.22
N ASN A 139 26.78 32.49 -17.54
CA ASN A 139 27.29 33.82 -17.29
C ASN A 139 27.20 34.77 -18.50
N SER A 140 26.79 36.00 -18.23
CA SER A 140 27.35 37.17 -18.92
C SER A 140 27.70 38.22 -17.87
N ASN A 141 28.91 38.09 -17.34
CA ASN A 141 29.76 39.23 -16.98
C ASN A 141 30.07 40.04 -18.24
N LEU A 142 30.48 41.31 -18.04
CA LEU A 142 31.00 42.30 -18.99
C LEU A 142 29.89 43.20 -19.56
N VAL A 143 29.95 44.54 -19.48
CA VAL A 143 31.11 45.45 -19.50
C VAL A 143 30.80 46.71 -18.66
N GLU A 144 31.70 47.05 -17.73
CA GLU A 144 31.97 48.44 -17.31
C GLU A 144 32.74 49.14 -18.44
N SER A 145 32.23 50.24 -18.99
CA SER A 145 32.93 51.52 -19.22
C SER A 145 31.97 52.55 -19.81
#